data_AF-A0AAW1YFP8-F1
#
_entry.id   AF-A0AAW1YFP8-F1
#
_cell.length_a   1.000
_cell.length_b   1.000
_cell.length_c   1.000
_cell.angle_alpha   90.00
_cell.angle_beta   90.00
_cell.angle_gamma   90.00
#
_symmetry.space_group_name_H-M   'P 1'
#
loop_
_entity.id
_entity.type
_entity.pdbx_description
1 polymer ?
#
loop_
_entity_poly.entity_id
_entity_poly.type
_entity_poly.pdbx_seq_one_letter_code
_entity_poly.pdbx_strand_id
1 'polypeptide(L)'
;MASTDSKCKFYNIKFYKDRIKTIVTSDAHTVDRWIYQTYCVQGDKFLVGLDTEWQWDHETRDYEVAVLQLCVGRHCLIYQLSHSETTPQSPTYFLSDENA
;
A
#
# COMPACT_ATOMS: atom_id res chain seq x y z
N MET A 1 -6.36 27.48 -6.61
CA MET A 1 -7.35 26.44 -6.33
C MET A 1 -6.66 25.10 -6.50
N ALA A 2 -6.18 24.49 -5.42
CA ALA A 2 -5.59 23.16 -5.50
C ALA A 2 -6.72 22.17 -5.82
N SER A 3 -6.59 21.47 -6.94
CA SER A 3 -7.43 20.33 -7.25
C SER A 3 -7.35 19.36 -6.08
N THR A 4 -8.47 19.08 -5.42
CA THR A 4 -8.57 18.00 -4.43
C THR A 4 -8.48 16.67 -5.17
N ASP A 5 -7.27 16.32 -5.64
CA ASP A 5 -7.04 14.96 -6.08
C ASP A 5 -7.21 14.09 -4.85
N SER A 6 -8.16 13.16 -4.91
CA SER A 6 -8.44 12.31 -3.76
C SER A 6 -7.18 11.52 -3.44
N LYS A 7 -6.64 11.66 -2.23
CA LYS A 7 -5.44 10.95 -1.73
C LYS A 7 -5.57 9.43 -1.83
N CYS A 8 -6.75 8.92 -2.12
CA CYS A 8 -7.10 7.52 -2.25
C CYS A 8 -8.02 7.32 -3.47
N LYS A 9 -7.69 6.32 -4.31
CA LYS A 9 -8.42 5.92 -5.51
C LYS A 9 -8.64 4.42 -5.49
N PHE A 10 -9.82 3.98 -5.94
CA PHE A 10 -10.21 2.58 -5.97
C PHE A 10 -10.31 2.08 -7.40
N TYR A 11 -9.69 0.93 -7.65
CA TYR A 11 -9.69 0.25 -8.94
C TYR A 11 -10.19 -1.18 -8.79
N ASN A 12 -10.85 -1.66 -9.84
CA ASN A 12 -11.31 -3.03 -9.94
C ASN A 12 -10.76 -3.63 -11.23
N ILE A 13 -9.54 -4.17 -11.12
CA ILE A 13 -8.74 -4.66 -12.23
C ILE A 13 -9.26 -6.04 -12.63
N LYS A 14 -9.62 -6.20 -13.91
CA LYS A 14 -10.00 -7.50 -14.46
C LYS A 14 -8.75 -8.25 -14.89
N PHE A 15 -8.55 -9.44 -14.34
CA PHE A 15 -7.45 -10.34 -14.70
C PHE A 15 -8.03 -11.72 -15.01
N TYR A 16 -8.09 -12.08 -16.30
CA TYR A 16 -8.84 -13.24 -16.77
C TYR A 16 -10.29 -13.26 -16.26
N LYS A 17 -10.65 -14.25 -15.42
CA LYS A 17 -11.96 -14.43 -14.81
C LYS A 17 -12.07 -13.74 -13.43
N ASP A 18 -10.96 -13.22 -12.93
CA ASP A 18 -10.86 -12.61 -11.62
C ASP A 18 -10.99 -11.09 -11.67
N ARG A 19 -11.30 -10.55 -10.48
CA ARG A 19 -11.42 -9.12 -10.21
C ARG A 19 -10.58 -8.80 -8.99
N ILE A 20 -9.55 -7.99 -9.18
CA ILE A 20 -8.62 -7.56 -8.15
C ILE A 20 -9.05 -6.15 -7.71
N LYS A 21 -9.38 -6.01 -6.43
CA LYS A 21 -9.68 -4.72 -5.82
C LYS A 21 -8.36 -4.08 -5.43
N THR A 22 -8.06 -2.93 -6.02
CA THR A 22 -6.80 -2.23 -5.76
C THR A 22 -7.09 -0.84 -5.22
N ILE A 23 -6.46 -0.51 -4.10
CA ILE A 23 -6.45 0.85 -3.55
C ILE A 23 -5.11 1.48 -3.93
N VAL A 24 -5.13 2.64 -4.58
CA VAL A 24 -3.95 3.49 -4.79
C VAL A 24 -4.09 4.67 -3.85
N THR A 25 -3.13 4.87 -2.96
CA THR A 25 -3.24 5.92 -1.93
C THR A 25 -1.89 6.52 -1.58
N SER A 26 -1.88 7.80 -1.21
CA SER A 26 -0.79 8.43 -0.45
C SER A 26 -1.21 8.78 0.99
N ASP A 27 -2.46 8.45 1.37
CA ASP A 27 -2.97 8.66 2.72
C ASP A 27 -2.63 7.48 3.66
N ALA A 28 -1.84 7.78 4.69
CA ALA A 28 -1.45 6.85 5.76
C ALA A 28 -2.64 6.19 6.45
N HIS A 29 -3.74 6.91 6.70
CA HIS A 29 -4.91 6.35 7.39
C HIS A 29 -5.62 5.28 6.55
N THR A 30 -5.62 5.44 5.22
CA THR A 30 -6.12 4.44 4.30
C THR A 30 -5.27 3.17 4.35
N VAL A 31 -3.95 3.31 4.49
CA VAL A 31 -3.02 2.17 4.66
C VAL A 31 -3.30 1.44 5.97
N ASP A 32 -3.38 2.16 7.09
CA ASP A 32 -3.69 1.58 8.41
C ASP A 32 -4.99 0.77 8.37
N ARG A 33 -6.03 1.34 7.74
CA ARG A 33 -7.33 0.69 7.57
C ARG A 33 -7.24 -0.57 6.71
N TRP A 34 -6.47 -0.53 5.62
CA TRP A 34 -6.30 -1.70 4.75
C TRP A 34 -5.60 -2.85 5.47
N ILE A 35 -4.56 -2.55 6.27
CA ILE A 35 -3.85 -3.54 7.09
C ILE A 35 -4.81 -4.15 8.13
N TYR A 36 -5.52 -3.31 8.88
CA TYR A 36 -6.50 -3.76 9.87
C TYR A 36 -7.56 -4.69 9.25
N GLN A 37 -8.13 -4.28 8.11
CA GLN A 37 -9.13 -5.08 7.40
C GLN A 37 -8.56 -6.42 6.90
N THR A 38 -7.29 -6.45 6.53
CA THR A 38 -6.62 -7.68 6.08
C THR A 38 -6.56 -8.70 7.22
N TYR A 39 -6.08 -8.31 8.41
CA TYR A 39 -6.11 -9.20 9.58
C TYR A 39 -7.52 -9.62 9.98
N CYS A 40 -8.51 -8.70 9.96
CA CYS A 40 -9.89 -9.05 10.28
C CYS A 40 -10.51 -10.10 9.34
N VAL A 41 -10.14 -10.09 8.05
CA VAL A 41 -10.74 -10.98 7.04
C VAL A 41 -9.97 -12.30 6.91
N GLN A 42 -8.65 -12.25 6.96
CA GLN A 42 -7.79 -13.42 6.70
C GLN A 42 -7.35 -14.13 7.99
N GLY A 43 -7.54 -13.51 9.16
CA GLY A 43 -6.96 -13.97 10.41
C GLY A 43 -5.47 -13.65 10.49
N ASP A 44 -4.73 -14.44 11.26
CA ASP A 44 -3.33 -14.15 11.60
C ASP A 44 -2.31 -14.83 10.67
N LYS A 45 -2.76 -15.49 9.58
CA LYS A 45 -1.86 -16.23 8.67
C LYS A 45 -2.32 -16.08 7.22
N PHE A 46 -1.57 -15.33 6.41
CA PHE A 46 -1.90 -15.14 5.00
C PHE A 46 -0.68 -14.72 4.19
N LEU A 47 -0.56 -15.26 2.96
CA LEU A 47 0.51 -14.82 2.08
C LEU A 47 0.28 -13.39 1.58
N VAL A 48 1.31 -12.55 1.73
CA VAL A 48 1.36 -11.21 1.15
C VAL A 48 2.27 -11.22 -0.07
N GLY A 49 1.74 -10.86 -1.24
CA GLY A 49 2.56 -10.46 -2.37
C GLY A 49 3.13 -9.07 -2.11
N LEU A 50 4.45 -8.93 -2.19
CA LEU A 50 5.18 -7.68 -1.91
C LEU A 50 6.00 -7.27 -3.13
N ASP A 51 5.92 -5.99 -3.48
CA ASP A 51 6.78 -5.37 -4.48
C ASP A 51 7.05 -3.90 -4.11
N THR A 52 8.12 -3.32 -4.65
CA THR A 52 8.53 -1.94 -4.38
C THR A 52 9.09 -1.27 -5.61
N GLU A 53 8.80 0.02 -5.77
CA GLU A 53 9.40 0.88 -6.80
C GLU A 53 10.18 2.01 -6.15
N TRP A 54 11.31 2.38 -6.77
CA TRP A 54 12.27 3.35 -6.24
C TRP A 54 12.26 4.65 -7.04
N GLN A 55 12.58 5.76 -6.38
CA GLN A 55 12.85 7.04 -7.03
C GLN A 55 14.18 7.62 -6.52
N TRP A 56 14.82 8.42 -7.36
CA TRP A 56 16.00 9.18 -6.95
C TRP A 56 15.56 10.36 -6.07
N ASP A 57 16.16 10.49 -4.89
CA ASP A 57 16.04 11.66 -4.03
C ASP A 57 17.24 12.59 -4.20
N HIS A 58 16.96 13.84 -4.59
CA HIS A 58 17.98 14.85 -4.80
C HIS A 58 18.55 15.42 -3.50
N GLU A 59 17.81 15.34 -2.38
CA GLU A 59 18.25 15.88 -1.09
C GLU A 59 19.24 14.95 -0.40
N THR A 60 18.89 13.66 -0.28
CA THR A 60 19.79 12.63 0.29
C THR A 60 20.85 12.14 -0.70
N ARG A 61 20.65 12.35 -2.01
CA ARG A 61 21.48 11.84 -3.11
C ARG A 61 21.53 10.31 -3.14
N ASP A 62 20.40 9.67 -2.88
CA ASP A 62 20.24 8.21 -2.88
C ASP A 62 18.91 7.80 -3.55
N TYR A 63 18.70 6.49 -3.71
CA TYR A 63 17.42 5.93 -4.14
C TYR A 63 16.56 5.56 -2.93
N GLU A 64 15.35 6.11 -2.88
CA GLU A 64 14.37 5.80 -1.85
C GLU A 64 13.18 5.02 -2.42
N VAL A 65 12.55 4.20 -1.59
CA VAL A 65 11.32 3.51 -1.97
C VAL A 65 10.20 4.54 -2.13
N ALA A 66 9.69 4.69 -3.34
CA ALA A 66 8.64 5.63 -3.71
C ALA A 66 7.26 5.00 -3.66
N VAL A 67 7.17 3.70 -3.95
CA VAL A 67 5.92 2.95 -3.95
C VAL A 67 6.12 1.62 -3.24
N LEU A 68 5.17 1.27 -2.38
CA LEU A 68 5.05 -0.05 -1.77
C LEU A 68 3.76 -0.70 -2.29
N GLN A 69 3.87 -1.89 -2.88
CA GLN A 69 2.72 -2.70 -3.30
C GLN A 69 2.57 -3.90 -2.38
N LEU A 70 1.37 -4.07 -1.84
CA LEU A 70 0.99 -5.22 -1.01
C LEU A 70 -0.28 -5.85 -1.57
N CYS A 71 -0.31 -7.17 -1.70
CA CYS A 71 -1.49 -7.89 -2.19
C CYS A 71 -1.78 -9.11 -1.33
N VAL A 72 -2.99 -9.20 -0.81
CA VAL A 72 -3.49 -10.38 -0.09
C VAL A 72 -4.72 -10.92 -0.79
N GLY A 73 -4.61 -12.13 -1.33
CA GLY A 73 -5.63 -12.71 -2.21
C GLY A 73 -5.90 -11.83 -3.43
N ARG A 74 -7.11 -11.24 -3.53
CA ARG A 74 -7.52 -10.34 -4.62
C ARG A 74 -7.65 -8.88 -4.18
N HIS A 75 -7.03 -8.52 -3.07
CA HIS A 75 -7.08 -7.19 -2.48
C HIS A 75 -5.66 -6.64 -2.46
N CYS A 76 -5.41 -5.57 -3.21
CA CYS A 76 -4.11 -4.94 -3.34
C CYS A 76 -4.13 -3.50 -2.83
N LEU A 77 -3.01 -3.09 -2.27
CA LEU A 77 -2.70 -1.74 -1.85
C LEU A 77 -1.46 -1.29 -2.61
N ILE A 78 -1.55 -0.13 -3.26
CA ILE A 78 -0.43 0.59 -3.86
C ILE A 78 -0.28 1.87 -3.06
N TYR A 79 0.72 1.89 -2.18
CA TYR A 79 0.99 3.01 -1.31
C TYR A 79 2.11 3.88 -1.90
N GLN A 80 1.76 5.11 -2.27
CA GLN A 80 2.65 6.11 -2.86
C GLN A 80 3.41 6.85 -1.75
N LEU A 81 4.43 6.20 -1.19
CA LEU A 81 5.28 6.69 -0.09
C LEU A 81 5.82 8.10 -0.36
N SER A 82 6.31 8.35 -1.58
CA SER A 82 6.88 9.65 -1.97
C SER A 82 5.89 10.81 -1.99
N HIS A 83 4.60 10.50 -1.97
CA HIS A 83 3.51 11.49 -1.94
C HIS A 83 2.80 11.52 -0.58
N SER A 84 3.29 10.77 0.41
CA SER A 84 2.73 10.77 1.74
C SER A 84 3.26 11.96 2.55
N GLU A 85 2.35 12.61 3.28
CA GLU A 85 2.69 13.68 4.22
C GLU A 85 3.25 13.14 5.54
N THR A 86 3.01 11.86 5.83
CA THR A 86 3.44 11.22 7.07
C THR A 86 3.99 9.81 6.80
N THR A 87 4.98 9.40 7.58
CA THR A 87 5.43 8.00 7.57
C THR A 87 4.47 7.17 8.42
N PRO A 88 3.65 6.27 7.84
CA PRO A 88 2.78 5.43 8.63
C PRO A 88 3.62 4.41 9.39
N GLN A 89 3.30 4.20 10.67
CA GLN A 89 3.97 3.18 11.48
C GLN A 89 3.43 1.77 11.20
N SER A 90 2.17 1.65 10.76
CA SER A 90 1.54 0.34 10.59
C SER A 90 2.21 -0.54 9.52
N PRO A 91 2.74 -0.04 8.38
CA PRO A 91 3.49 -0.88 7.45
C PRO A 91 4.78 -1.41 8.07
N THR A 92 5.47 -0.64 8.91
CA THR A 92 6.69 -1.13 9.59
C THR A 92 6.37 -2.33 10.47
N TYR A 93 5.31 -2.25 11.28
CA TYR A 93 4.88 -3.37 12.12
C TYR A 93 4.39 -4.55 11.27
N PHE A 94 3.58 -4.29 10.25
CA PHE A 94 3.05 -5.32 9.35
C PHE A 94 4.15 -6.07 8.61
N LEU A 95 5.17 -5.37 8.11
CA LEU A 95 6.31 -5.98 7.39
C LEU A 95 7.30 -6.68 8.32
N SER A 96 7.29 -6.36 9.62
CA SER A 96 8.15 -7.00 10.62
C SER A 96 7.45 -8.16 11.34
N ASP A 97 6.19 -8.45 11.02
CA ASP A 97 5.42 -9.52 11.65
C ASP A 97 5.85 -10.88 11.08
N GLU A 98 6.54 -11.68 11.89
CA GLU A 98 6.97 -13.03 11.52
C GLU A 98 5.81 -14.03 11.37
N ASN A 99 4.58 -13.61 11.74
CA ASN A 99 3.37 -14.42 11.55
C ASN A 99 2.62 -14.08 10.25
N ALA A 100 3.02 -13.03 9.53
CA ALA A 100 2.49 -12.71 8.20
C ALA A 100 2.87 -13.81 7.19
#